data_AF-X1FM89-F1
#
_entry.id   AF-X1FM89-F1
#
_cell.length_a   1.000
_cell.length_b   1.000
_cell.length_c   1.000
_cell.angle_alpha   90.00
_cell.angle_beta   90.00
_cell.angle_gamma   90.00
#
_symmetry.space_group_name_H-M   'P 1'
#
loop_
_entity.id
_entity.type
_entity.pdbx_description
1 polymer ?
#
loop_
_entity_poly.entity_id
_entity_poly.type
_entity_poly.pdbx_seq_one_letter_code
_entity_poly.pdbx_strand_id
1 'polypeptide(L)'
;NNNELKKILTYHEKYNIKEDLFSIEIFREKSHSYTALDCKMYDIESVGKIIYKKNILSKEEIEAVKLVFIQVALMRIKVSDIFITQNKILLKKRLWLESHIPGSLINIYSLNEAQEIMDLFSKYQNKYYISENWICNKGYWYWLSFRQKIPNFHVGDPFLNAFSRRFLYLLESLDEIGFQYYLESDRDTMDTMMYHFNYFIILISGIFDSLAIKTKNKYGLSYNNDKHPSTTSLYKNAGKDFLKALRDIDPKLHRHRSKFAYLINLIHEFRELLIHREMLDMQNFTPSMDEEKHIISAVEVNKKTINLIKQCGDKIRGYDNFIEWGVFNHDKKYFISPYYFAKKTTRTLIEFSNKYLELLGYCNFIDELQKKDPNDHFVESIRSFETNRLGF
;
A
#
# COMPACT_ATOMS: atom_id res chain seq x y z
N ASN A 1 -23.16 20.72 -0.58
CA ASN A 1 -22.40 21.90 -0.13
C ASN A 1 -21.09 22.07 -0.93
N ASN A 2 -21.15 22.08 -2.27
CA ASN A 2 -19.97 22.11 -3.17
C ASN A 2 -19.31 23.50 -3.34
N ASN A 3 -19.61 24.47 -2.47
CA ASN A 3 -19.13 25.85 -2.62
C ASN A 3 -17.84 26.16 -1.84
N GLU A 4 -17.26 25.19 -1.12
CA GLU A 4 -16.00 25.41 -0.40
C GLU A 4 -14.75 25.25 -1.28
N LEU A 5 -14.81 24.41 -2.32
CA LEU A 5 -13.68 24.12 -3.21
C LEU A 5 -13.37 25.24 -4.23
N LYS A 6 -14.21 26.28 -4.33
CA LYS A 6 -14.03 27.41 -5.26
C LYS A 6 -13.45 28.68 -4.62
N LYS A 7 -13.03 28.65 -3.35
CA LYS A 7 -12.31 29.79 -2.77
C LYS A 7 -10.87 29.73 -3.26
N ILE A 8 -10.57 30.44 -4.35
CA ILE A 8 -9.19 30.61 -4.82
C ILE A 8 -8.41 31.25 -3.68
N LEU A 9 -7.44 30.52 -3.13
CA LEU A 9 -6.48 31.07 -2.20
C LEU A 9 -5.38 31.71 -3.01
N THR A 10 -5.29 33.02 -2.92
CA THR A 10 -4.10 33.74 -3.39
C THR A 10 -3.17 33.92 -2.20
N TYR A 11 -1.88 33.74 -2.46
CA TYR A 11 -0.84 34.14 -1.51
C TYR A 11 -0.13 35.37 -2.07
N HIS A 12 0.28 36.26 -1.18
CA HIS A 12 1.09 37.41 -1.49
C HIS A 12 2.40 37.30 -0.72
N GLU A 13 3.48 37.39 -1.47
CA GLU A 13 4.82 37.51 -0.93
C GLU A 13 5.06 38.96 -0.52
N LYS A 14 5.47 39.19 0.73
CA LYS A 14 5.84 40.52 1.19
C LYS A 14 7.35 40.64 1.26
N TYR A 15 7.84 41.69 0.62
CA TYR A 15 9.25 42.02 0.51
C TYR A 15 9.58 43.27 1.31
N ASN A 16 10.74 43.27 1.96
CA ASN A 16 11.23 44.46 2.65
C ASN A 16 11.82 45.45 1.63
N ILE A 17 12.30 46.61 2.10
CA ILE A 17 12.90 47.66 1.25
C ILE A 17 14.15 47.17 0.48
N LYS A 18 14.77 46.08 0.93
CA LYS A 18 15.93 45.43 0.30
C LYS A 18 15.55 44.28 -0.65
N GLU A 19 14.27 44.12 -0.95
CA GLU A 19 13.72 43.01 -1.74
C GLU A 19 13.91 41.62 -1.09
N ASP A 20 14.13 41.54 0.22
CA ASP A 20 14.12 40.26 0.92
C ASP A 20 12.67 39.87 1.26
N LEU A 21 12.27 38.64 0.94
CA LEU A 21 11.02 38.06 1.41
C LEU A 21 11.05 38.03 2.95
N PHE A 22 10.08 38.68 3.60
CA PHE A 22 9.97 38.70 5.06
C PHE A 22 8.70 38.04 5.59
N SER A 23 7.65 37.94 4.77
CA SER A 23 6.45 37.17 5.13
C SER A 23 5.72 36.64 3.91
N ILE A 24 4.99 35.54 4.13
CA ILE A 24 4.03 34.98 3.19
C ILE A 24 2.64 35.19 3.79
N GLU A 25 1.77 35.88 3.06
CA GLU A 25 0.40 36.15 3.49
C GLU A 25 -0.60 35.41 2.61
N ILE A 26 -1.54 34.71 3.24
CA ILE A 26 -2.61 34.00 2.55
C ILE A 26 -3.90 34.81 2.67
N PHE A 27 -4.54 35.11 1.54
CA PHE A 27 -5.79 35.86 1.49
C PHE A 27 -6.97 34.93 1.20
N ARG A 28 -8.06 35.13 1.94
CA ARG A 28 -9.34 34.42 1.74
C ARG A 28 -10.43 35.47 1.57
N GLU A 29 -11.12 35.48 0.44
CA GLU A 29 -12.09 36.51 0.02
C GLU A 29 -13.20 36.87 1.04
N LYS A 30 -13.43 36.07 2.09
CA LYS A 30 -14.51 36.29 3.06
C LYS A 30 -14.08 36.33 4.53
N SER A 31 -12.78 36.28 4.82
CA SER A 31 -12.27 36.45 6.18
C SER A 31 -10.86 37.01 6.12
N HIS A 32 -10.65 38.20 6.69
CA HIS A 32 -9.32 38.79 6.90
C HIS A 32 -8.58 38.04 8.02
N SER A 33 -8.47 36.72 7.90
CA SER A 33 -7.59 35.93 8.76
C SER A 33 -6.18 36.08 8.20
N TYR A 34 -5.46 37.07 8.70
CA TYR A 34 -4.04 37.19 8.45
C TYR A 34 -3.34 36.03 9.15
N THR A 35 -2.72 35.16 8.36
CA THR A 35 -1.76 34.21 8.91
C THR A 35 -0.46 34.45 8.16
N ALA A 36 0.38 35.25 8.80
CA ALA A 36 1.75 35.43 8.37
C ALA A 36 2.57 34.25 8.89
N LEU A 37 3.30 33.60 8.00
CA LEU A 37 4.51 32.91 8.43
C LEU A 37 5.62 33.97 8.44
N ASP A 38 6.21 34.23 9.61
CA ASP A 38 7.48 34.95 9.73
C ASP A 38 8.61 34.05 9.22
N CYS A 39 8.60 33.72 7.92
CA CYS A 39 9.70 33.08 7.24
C CYS A 39 10.42 34.11 6.38
N LYS A 40 11.72 34.27 6.63
CA LYS A 40 12.59 35.10 5.81
C LYS A 40 13.12 34.28 4.64
N MET A 41 13.52 34.95 3.56
CA MET A 41 14.20 34.31 2.45
C MET A 41 15.42 33.49 2.91
N TYR A 42 16.15 34.00 3.90
CA TYR A 42 17.26 33.32 4.54
C TYR A 42 16.89 31.93 5.10
N ASP A 43 15.68 31.78 5.68
CA ASP A 43 15.22 30.52 6.24
C ASP A 43 14.96 29.49 5.13
N ILE A 44 14.32 29.93 4.04
CA ILE A 44 14.06 29.11 2.84
C ILE A 44 15.38 28.66 2.22
N GLU A 45 16.34 29.58 2.06
CA GLU A 45 17.66 29.25 1.54
C GLU A 45 18.43 28.30 2.45
N SER A 46 18.42 28.53 3.76
CA SER A 46 19.10 27.68 4.74
C SER A 46 18.58 26.24 4.69
N VAL A 47 17.25 26.08 4.71
CA VAL A 47 16.59 24.78 4.57
C VAL A 47 16.90 24.13 3.23
N GLY A 48 16.86 24.91 2.13
CA GLY A 48 17.20 24.41 0.81
C GLY A 48 18.65 23.91 0.71
N LYS A 49 19.61 24.65 1.28
CA LYS A 49 21.03 24.24 1.30
C LYS A 49 21.22 22.90 2.02
N ILE A 50 20.49 22.65 3.11
CA ILE A 50 20.51 21.38 3.85
C ILE A 50 19.88 20.24 3.01
N ILE A 51 18.69 20.48 2.45
CA ILE A 51 17.92 19.47 1.71
C ILE A 51 18.64 19.03 0.43
N TYR A 52 19.12 19.99 -0.34
CA TYR A 52 19.80 19.75 -1.62
C TYR A 52 21.29 19.45 -1.43
N LYS A 53 21.84 19.66 -0.22
CA LYS A 53 23.28 19.52 0.08
C LYS A 53 24.14 20.39 -0.85
N LYS A 54 23.75 21.65 -1.02
CA LYS A 54 24.41 22.63 -1.89
C LYS A 54 24.62 23.94 -1.15
N ASN A 55 25.67 24.68 -1.49
CA ASN A 55 25.92 26.02 -0.94
C ASN A 55 25.17 27.11 -1.71
N ILE A 56 24.93 26.90 -3.01
CA ILE A 56 24.22 27.80 -3.90
C ILE A 56 23.08 26.99 -4.53
N LEU A 57 21.86 27.50 -4.41
CA LEU A 57 20.65 26.87 -4.92
C LEU A 57 20.27 27.50 -6.26
N SER A 58 19.69 26.71 -7.16
CA SER A 58 19.03 27.28 -8.34
C SER A 58 17.73 27.97 -7.95
N LYS A 59 17.19 28.79 -8.86
CA LYS A 59 15.88 29.44 -8.65
C LYS A 59 14.79 28.38 -8.45
N GLU A 60 14.79 27.30 -9.22
CA GLU A 60 13.80 26.23 -9.09
C GLU A 60 13.90 25.50 -7.74
N GLU A 61 15.11 25.31 -7.21
CA GLU A 61 15.33 24.68 -5.91
C GLU A 61 14.81 25.54 -4.77
N ILE A 62 15.04 26.85 -4.85
CA ILE A 62 14.49 27.85 -3.91
C ILE A 62 12.96 27.85 -3.97
N GLU A 63 12.38 27.91 -5.16
CA GLU A 63 10.92 27.88 -5.36
C GLU A 63 10.29 26.60 -4.79
N ALA A 64 10.93 25.44 -5.00
CA ALA A 64 10.45 24.18 -4.48
C ALA A 64 10.39 24.15 -2.94
N VAL A 65 11.40 24.71 -2.26
CA VAL A 65 11.41 24.82 -0.79
C VAL A 65 10.40 25.87 -0.34
N LYS A 66 10.28 27.00 -1.03
CA LYS A 66 9.28 28.04 -0.73
C LYS A 66 7.86 27.47 -0.74
N LEU A 67 7.52 26.59 -1.69
CA LEU A 67 6.22 25.91 -1.72
C LEU A 67 5.95 25.08 -0.45
N VAL A 68 6.97 24.49 0.17
CA VAL A 68 6.82 23.78 1.45
C VAL A 68 6.45 24.74 2.58
N PHE A 69 7.08 25.92 2.63
CA PHE A 69 6.73 26.96 3.61
C PHE A 69 5.32 27.53 3.39
N ILE A 70 4.91 27.72 2.12
CA ILE A 70 3.54 28.12 1.76
C ILE A 70 2.54 27.05 2.26
N GLN A 71 2.83 25.77 2.04
CA GLN A 71 1.98 24.69 2.56
C GLN A 71 1.85 24.79 4.09
N VAL A 72 2.95 24.95 4.81
CA VAL A 72 2.92 25.05 6.28
C VAL A 72 2.00 26.19 6.72
N ALA A 73 2.03 27.33 6.01
CA ALA A 73 1.12 28.44 6.26
C ALA A 73 -0.35 28.06 6.01
N LEU A 74 -0.63 27.36 4.90
CA LEU A 74 -1.98 26.86 4.56
C LEU A 74 -2.52 25.85 5.58
N MET A 75 -1.65 25.01 6.15
CA MET A 75 -2.05 24.02 7.15
C MET A 75 -2.41 24.67 8.49
N ARG A 76 -1.68 25.71 8.91
CA ARG A 76 -1.99 26.46 10.15
C ARG A 76 -3.39 27.05 10.13
N ILE A 77 -3.91 27.41 8.96
CA ILE A 77 -5.27 27.92 8.78
C ILE A 77 -6.30 26.84 8.41
N LYS A 78 -5.90 25.56 8.43
CA LYS A 78 -6.74 24.39 8.09
C LYS A 78 -7.40 24.50 6.72
N VAL A 79 -6.64 24.98 5.75
CA VAL A 79 -7.10 25.18 4.37
C VAL A 79 -6.60 24.08 3.44
N SER A 80 -5.47 23.47 3.76
CA SER A 80 -4.88 22.34 3.05
C SER A 80 -4.48 21.28 4.06
N ASP A 81 -4.67 20.01 3.70
CA ASP A 81 -4.28 18.87 4.54
C ASP A 81 -3.13 18.06 3.92
N ILE A 82 -2.80 18.27 2.63
CA ILE A 82 -1.76 17.52 1.90
C ILE A 82 -0.95 18.42 0.96
N PHE A 83 0.33 18.13 0.81
CA PHE A 83 1.21 18.75 -0.18
C PHE A 83 1.67 17.74 -1.22
N ILE A 84 1.17 17.88 -2.45
CA ILE A 84 1.48 16.96 -3.55
C ILE A 84 2.66 17.51 -4.36
N THR A 85 3.72 16.73 -4.50
CA THR A 85 4.88 17.13 -5.31
C THR A 85 5.48 15.97 -6.10
N GLN A 86 6.06 16.27 -7.26
CA GLN A 86 6.90 15.34 -8.02
C GLN A 86 8.40 15.53 -7.74
N ASN A 87 8.76 16.48 -6.87
CA ASN A 87 10.15 16.74 -6.52
C ASN A 87 10.70 15.60 -5.64
N LYS A 88 11.50 14.75 -6.28
CA LYS A 88 12.17 13.58 -5.70
C LYS A 88 13.00 13.89 -4.46
N ILE A 89 13.63 15.07 -4.40
CA ILE A 89 14.48 15.47 -3.28
C ILE A 89 13.61 15.83 -2.07
N LEU A 90 12.53 16.59 -2.29
CA LEU A 90 11.55 16.89 -1.22
C LEU A 90 10.89 15.62 -0.69
N LEU A 91 10.45 14.72 -1.58
CA LEU A 91 9.87 13.43 -1.17
C LEU A 91 10.85 12.63 -0.31
N LYS A 92 12.13 12.58 -0.69
CA LYS A 92 13.18 11.89 0.08
C LYS A 92 13.47 12.54 1.43
N LYS A 93 13.16 13.83 1.57
CA LYS A 93 13.42 14.63 2.76
C LYS A 93 12.13 14.98 3.52
N ARG A 94 11.00 14.33 3.22
CA ARG A 94 9.70 14.66 3.82
C ARG A 94 9.68 14.56 5.35
N LEU A 95 10.23 13.48 5.92
CA LEU A 95 10.25 13.29 7.38
C LEU A 95 11.12 14.32 8.07
N TRP A 96 12.29 14.60 7.49
CA TRP A 96 13.17 15.67 7.95
C TRP A 96 12.48 17.04 7.90
N LEU A 97 11.79 17.35 6.80
CA LEU A 97 11.03 18.58 6.63
C LEU A 97 9.93 18.72 7.68
N GLU A 98 9.17 17.65 7.95
CA GLU A 98 8.09 17.63 8.93
C GLU A 98 8.59 17.80 10.37
N SER A 99 9.78 17.27 10.69
CA SER A 99 10.35 17.43 12.03
C SER A 99 11.05 18.77 12.25
N HIS A 100 11.68 19.35 11.22
CA HIS A 100 12.49 20.56 11.34
C HIS A 100 11.74 21.86 11.03
N ILE A 101 10.60 21.81 10.34
CA ILE A 101 9.78 23.00 10.11
C ILE A 101 8.74 23.15 11.23
N PRO A 102 8.67 24.31 11.90
CA PRO A 102 7.73 24.54 12.99
C PRO A 102 6.28 24.55 12.49
N GLY A 103 5.42 23.73 13.12
CA GLY A 103 4.02 23.56 12.73
C GLY A 103 3.53 22.13 12.88
N SER A 104 2.33 21.88 12.35
CA SER A 104 1.74 20.55 12.16
C SER A 104 2.48 19.76 11.07
N LEU A 105 2.20 18.46 10.97
CA LEU A 105 2.68 17.60 9.88
C LEU A 105 2.36 18.26 8.53
N ILE A 106 3.33 18.31 7.60
CA ILE A 106 3.19 18.97 6.30
C ILE A 106 2.47 18.07 5.29
N ASN A 107 2.50 16.75 5.52
CA ASN A 107 1.83 15.75 4.70
C ASN A 107 2.31 15.79 3.25
N ILE A 108 3.63 15.65 3.06
CA ILE A 108 4.28 15.69 1.75
C ILE A 108 4.15 14.33 1.06
N TYR A 109 3.40 14.30 -0.03
CA TYR A 109 3.09 13.09 -0.79
C TYR A 109 3.43 13.23 -2.27
N SER A 110 3.75 12.10 -2.89
CA SER A 110 3.78 11.98 -4.34
C SER A 110 2.36 11.96 -4.92
N LEU A 111 2.23 12.21 -6.23
CA LEU A 111 0.93 12.12 -6.91
C LEU A 111 0.27 10.74 -6.72
N ASN A 112 1.06 9.66 -6.78
CA ASN A 112 0.53 8.31 -6.63
C ASN A 112 0.06 8.04 -5.19
N GLU A 113 0.79 8.51 -4.18
CA GLU A 113 0.36 8.39 -2.77
C GLU A 113 -0.91 9.20 -2.54
N ALA A 114 -1.01 10.40 -3.11
CA ALA A 114 -2.22 11.22 -3.01
C ALA A 114 -3.44 10.54 -3.64
N GLN A 115 -3.28 9.92 -4.83
CA GLN A 115 -4.35 9.14 -5.46
C GLN A 115 -4.79 7.97 -4.55
N GLU A 116 -3.85 7.23 -3.98
CA GLU A 116 -4.16 6.13 -3.05
C GLU A 116 -4.88 6.62 -1.79
N ILE A 117 -4.46 7.76 -1.22
CA ILE A 117 -5.14 8.39 -0.07
C ILE A 117 -6.57 8.80 -0.45
N MET A 118 -6.77 9.38 -1.63
CA MET A 118 -8.10 9.76 -2.12
C MET A 118 -9.03 8.55 -2.31
N ASP A 119 -8.50 7.44 -2.84
CA ASP A 119 -9.23 6.18 -2.99
C ASP A 119 -9.65 5.63 -1.63
N LEU A 120 -8.71 5.52 -0.69
CA LEU A 120 -8.98 5.05 0.67
C LEU A 120 -9.98 5.96 1.40
N PHE A 121 -9.79 7.27 1.34
CA PHE A 121 -10.71 8.23 1.96
C PHE A 121 -12.13 8.10 1.40
N SER A 122 -12.27 7.90 0.09
CA SER A 122 -13.58 7.68 -0.53
C SER A 122 -14.24 6.40 -0.02
N LYS A 123 -13.50 5.29 0.04
CA LYS A 123 -13.99 4.00 0.55
C LYS A 123 -14.33 4.05 2.03
N TYR A 124 -13.55 4.76 2.84
CA TYR A 124 -13.83 5.02 4.25
C TYR A 124 -15.16 5.76 4.43
N GLN A 125 -15.50 6.65 3.50
CA GLN A 125 -16.81 7.32 3.41
C GLN A 125 -17.89 6.47 2.71
N ASN A 126 -17.66 5.16 2.54
CA ASN A 126 -18.53 4.21 1.85
C ASN A 126 -18.87 4.60 0.39
N LYS A 127 -17.94 5.27 -0.30
CA LYS A 127 -18.04 5.65 -1.72
C LYS A 127 -17.02 4.89 -2.54
N TYR A 128 -17.51 4.07 -3.45
CA TYR A 128 -16.69 3.17 -4.28
C TYR A 128 -16.73 3.60 -5.74
N TYR A 129 -15.77 4.45 -6.13
CA TYR A 129 -15.71 4.99 -7.49
C TYR A 129 -15.11 3.97 -8.47
N ILE A 130 -15.78 3.81 -9.62
CA ILE A 130 -15.23 3.15 -10.82
C ILE A 130 -14.61 4.20 -11.74
N SER A 131 -15.27 5.35 -11.86
CA SER A 131 -14.81 6.54 -12.59
C SER A 131 -15.39 7.81 -11.94
N GLU A 132 -14.98 9.00 -12.40
CA GLU A 132 -15.42 10.29 -11.85
C GLU A 132 -16.95 10.39 -11.68
N ASN A 133 -17.71 9.87 -12.66
CA ASN A 133 -19.17 9.95 -12.69
C ASN A 133 -19.88 8.63 -12.36
N TRP A 134 -19.13 7.61 -11.91
CA TRP A 134 -19.70 6.29 -11.67
C TRP A 134 -19.25 5.72 -10.32
N ILE A 135 -20.22 5.59 -9.41
CA ILE A 135 -20.08 4.94 -8.11
C ILE A 135 -20.82 3.60 -8.16
N CYS A 136 -20.29 2.59 -7.48
CA CYS A 136 -20.98 1.32 -7.27
C CYS A 136 -21.04 0.94 -5.78
N ASN A 137 -21.62 -0.21 -5.47
CA ASN A 137 -21.61 -0.74 -4.10
C ASN A 137 -20.27 -1.43 -3.79
N LYS A 138 -19.97 -1.54 -2.49
CA LYS A 138 -18.76 -2.20 -1.95
C LYS A 138 -18.47 -3.55 -2.62
N GLY A 139 -19.45 -4.45 -2.63
CA GLY A 139 -19.27 -5.82 -3.13
C GLY A 139 -18.92 -5.86 -4.62
N TYR A 140 -19.58 -5.05 -5.43
CA TYR A 140 -19.29 -4.96 -6.86
C TYR A 140 -17.92 -4.34 -7.13
N TRP A 141 -17.51 -3.33 -6.35
CA TRP A 141 -16.17 -2.73 -6.46
C TRP A 141 -15.06 -3.74 -6.22
N TYR A 142 -15.12 -4.47 -5.10
CA TYR A 142 -14.10 -5.49 -4.80
C TYR A 142 -14.15 -6.66 -5.79
N TRP A 143 -15.34 -7.00 -6.30
CA TRP A 143 -15.47 -7.98 -7.36
C TRP A 143 -14.77 -7.55 -8.65
N LEU A 144 -14.98 -6.31 -9.12
CA LEU A 144 -14.28 -5.76 -10.29
C LEU A 144 -12.76 -5.75 -10.06
N SER A 145 -12.32 -5.25 -8.90
CA SER A 145 -10.91 -5.20 -8.52
C SER A 145 -10.26 -6.59 -8.56
N PHE A 146 -10.89 -7.59 -7.96
CA PHE A 146 -10.41 -8.97 -7.99
C PHE A 146 -10.39 -9.55 -9.40
N ARG A 147 -11.47 -9.39 -10.18
CA ARG A 147 -11.60 -9.96 -11.52
C ARG A 147 -10.61 -9.34 -12.51
N GLN A 148 -10.32 -8.05 -12.38
CA GLN A 148 -9.27 -7.40 -13.16
C GLN A 148 -7.87 -7.89 -12.79
N LYS A 149 -7.62 -8.14 -11.49
CA LYS A 149 -6.33 -8.63 -11.00
C LYS A 149 -6.08 -10.11 -11.28
N ILE A 150 -7.12 -10.95 -11.31
CA ILE A 150 -7.03 -12.40 -11.51
C ILE A 150 -7.93 -12.84 -12.68
N PRO A 151 -7.59 -12.46 -13.92
CA PRO A 151 -8.35 -12.82 -15.11
C PRO A 151 -8.43 -14.33 -15.38
N ASN A 152 -7.54 -15.16 -14.82
CA ASN A 152 -7.58 -16.61 -14.98
C ASN A 152 -8.49 -17.31 -13.94
N PHE A 153 -9.26 -16.58 -13.14
CA PHE A 153 -10.24 -17.18 -12.22
C PHE A 153 -11.61 -17.37 -12.89
N HIS A 154 -12.22 -18.54 -12.73
CA HIS A 154 -13.54 -18.89 -13.27
C HIS A 154 -14.55 -19.21 -12.16
N VAL A 155 -15.80 -18.77 -12.35
CA VAL A 155 -16.90 -18.98 -11.40
C VAL A 155 -17.47 -20.40 -11.54
N GLY A 156 -17.95 -20.99 -10.44
CA GLY A 156 -18.70 -22.26 -10.46
C GLY A 156 -17.95 -23.46 -9.87
N ASP A 157 -16.65 -23.34 -9.63
CA ASP A 157 -15.87 -24.35 -8.92
C ASP A 157 -15.90 -24.08 -7.39
N PRO A 158 -16.38 -25.03 -6.55
CA PRO A 158 -16.48 -24.80 -5.11
C PRO A 158 -15.16 -24.44 -4.41
N PHE A 159 -14.04 -25.02 -4.84
CA PHE A 159 -12.72 -24.72 -4.26
C PHE A 159 -12.21 -23.35 -4.71
N LEU A 160 -12.48 -22.99 -5.97
CA LEU A 160 -12.16 -21.65 -6.46
C LEU A 160 -13.10 -20.57 -5.87
N ASN A 161 -14.33 -20.91 -5.51
CA ASN A 161 -15.23 -20.00 -4.79
C ASN A 161 -14.66 -19.64 -3.40
N ALA A 162 -14.04 -20.61 -2.71
CA ALA A 162 -13.38 -20.35 -1.44
C ALA A 162 -12.09 -19.51 -1.64
N PHE A 163 -11.36 -19.73 -2.73
CA PHE A 163 -10.24 -18.89 -3.13
C PHE A 163 -10.68 -17.43 -3.39
N SER A 164 -11.72 -17.22 -4.20
CA SER A 164 -12.17 -15.87 -4.58
C SER A 164 -12.72 -15.09 -3.39
N ARG A 165 -13.54 -15.72 -2.53
CA ARG A 165 -14.04 -15.07 -1.30
C ARG A 165 -12.91 -14.61 -0.40
N ARG A 166 -11.87 -15.43 -0.21
CA ARG A 166 -10.70 -15.02 0.59
C ARG A 166 -9.93 -13.89 -0.07
N PHE A 167 -9.82 -13.89 -1.39
CA PHE A 167 -9.16 -12.81 -2.12
C PHE A 167 -9.93 -11.48 -2.01
N LEU A 168 -11.26 -11.51 -2.07
CA LEU A 168 -12.10 -10.33 -1.85
C LEU A 168 -11.89 -9.77 -0.44
N TYR A 169 -11.99 -10.62 0.59
CA TYR A 169 -11.73 -10.19 1.97
C TYR A 169 -10.29 -9.75 2.20
N LEU A 170 -9.33 -10.25 1.43
CA LEU A 170 -7.93 -9.83 1.50
C LEU A 170 -7.78 -8.40 0.97
N LEU A 171 -8.47 -8.06 -0.13
CA LEU A 171 -8.50 -6.69 -0.65
C LEU A 171 -9.22 -5.74 0.32
N GLU A 172 -10.33 -6.17 0.91
CA GLU A 172 -11.01 -5.40 1.96
C GLU A 172 -10.07 -5.16 3.16
N SER A 173 -9.43 -6.22 3.65
CA SER A 173 -8.49 -6.12 4.77
C SER A 173 -7.29 -5.23 4.47
N LEU A 174 -6.85 -5.17 3.21
CA LEU A 174 -5.78 -4.26 2.79
C LEU A 174 -6.21 -2.79 2.92
N ASP A 175 -7.43 -2.48 2.49
CA ASP A 175 -7.98 -1.12 2.61
C ASP A 175 -8.20 -0.75 4.08
N GLU A 176 -8.70 -1.67 4.92
CA GLU A 176 -8.85 -1.45 6.37
C GLU A 176 -7.50 -1.17 7.05
N ILE A 177 -6.43 -1.93 6.71
CA ILE A 177 -5.06 -1.63 7.17
C ILE A 177 -4.63 -0.23 6.70
N GLY A 178 -4.98 0.13 5.45
CA GLY A 178 -4.70 1.44 4.88
C GLY A 178 -5.42 2.58 5.59
N PHE A 179 -6.68 2.40 5.99
CA PHE A 179 -7.42 3.40 6.77
C PHE A 179 -6.69 3.69 8.08
N GLN A 180 -6.36 2.65 8.85
CA GLN A 180 -5.66 2.82 10.12
C GLN A 180 -4.26 3.42 9.94
N TYR A 181 -3.58 3.15 8.82
CA TYR A 181 -2.25 3.69 8.55
C TYR A 181 -2.23 5.20 8.34
N TYR A 182 -3.30 5.77 7.77
CA TYR A 182 -3.40 7.21 7.52
C TYR A 182 -4.17 7.98 8.61
N LEU A 183 -4.75 7.29 9.59
CA LEU A 183 -5.30 7.91 10.79
C LEU A 183 -4.16 8.27 11.77
N GLU A 184 -4.44 9.18 12.70
CA GLU A 184 -3.50 9.48 13.78
C GLU A 184 -3.24 8.22 14.61
N SER A 185 -1.97 7.93 14.87
CA SER A 185 -1.57 6.72 15.59
C SER A 185 -1.92 6.85 17.08
N ASP A 186 -2.83 5.99 17.53
CA ASP A 186 -3.18 5.76 18.92
C ASP A 186 -3.31 4.24 19.19
N ARG A 187 -3.69 3.84 20.40
CA ARG A 187 -3.81 2.42 20.75
C ARG A 187 -4.92 1.71 19.96
N ASP A 188 -6.05 2.38 19.73
CA ASP A 188 -7.21 1.77 19.09
C ASP A 188 -6.96 1.53 17.59
N THR A 189 -6.34 2.50 16.92
CA THR A 189 -5.92 2.41 15.51
C THR A 189 -4.86 1.32 15.31
N MET A 190 -3.90 1.19 16.24
CA MET A 190 -2.91 0.11 16.24
C MET A 190 -3.54 -1.27 16.40
N ASP A 191 -4.39 -1.46 17.41
CA ASP A 191 -5.06 -2.73 17.68
C ASP A 191 -5.96 -3.14 16.49
N THR A 192 -6.69 -2.18 15.92
CA THR A 192 -7.51 -2.39 14.72
C THR A 192 -6.65 -2.76 13.51
N MET A 193 -5.53 -2.07 13.30
CA MET A 193 -4.59 -2.39 12.22
C MET A 193 -4.06 -3.81 12.38
N MET A 194 -3.70 -4.22 13.60
CA MET A 194 -3.20 -5.56 13.88
C MET A 194 -4.25 -6.65 13.71
N TYR A 195 -5.48 -6.40 14.12
CA TYR A 195 -6.60 -7.31 13.86
C TYR A 195 -6.72 -7.60 12.36
N HIS A 196 -6.77 -6.56 11.53
CA HIS A 196 -6.85 -6.72 10.08
C HIS A 196 -5.57 -7.31 9.48
N PHE A 197 -4.39 -6.96 9.99
CA PHE A 197 -3.13 -7.55 9.54
C PHE A 197 -3.05 -9.06 9.80
N ASN A 198 -3.49 -9.50 10.99
CA ASN A 198 -3.54 -10.92 11.34
C ASN A 198 -4.54 -11.66 10.46
N TYR A 199 -5.73 -11.08 10.24
CA TYR A 199 -6.73 -11.63 9.33
C TYR A 199 -6.21 -11.72 7.89
N PHE A 200 -5.50 -10.70 7.41
CA PHE A 200 -4.85 -10.66 6.10
C PHE A 200 -3.89 -11.84 5.90
N ILE A 201 -3.02 -12.13 6.88
CA ILE A 201 -2.10 -13.29 6.82
C ILE A 201 -2.87 -14.62 6.72
N ILE A 202 -3.93 -14.78 7.54
CA ILE A 202 -4.77 -15.98 7.53
C ILE A 202 -5.41 -16.18 6.15
N LEU A 203 -5.94 -15.11 5.55
CA LEU A 203 -6.57 -15.16 4.21
C LEU A 203 -5.57 -15.61 3.13
N ILE A 204 -4.34 -15.11 3.15
CA ILE A 204 -3.30 -15.53 2.19
C ILE A 204 -2.98 -17.01 2.33
N SER A 205 -2.82 -17.49 3.58
CA SER A 205 -2.56 -18.90 3.81
C SER A 205 -3.70 -19.79 3.29
N GLY A 206 -4.96 -19.38 3.52
CA GLY A 206 -6.13 -20.08 2.99
C GLY A 206 -6.26 -20.02 1.46
N ILE A 207 -5.72 -18.99 0.81
CA ILE A 207 -5.59 -18.91 -0.65
C ILE A 207 -4.63 -19.99 -1.15
N PHE A 208 -3.45 -20.14 -0.53
CA PHE A 208 -2.52 -21.22 -0.86
C PHE A 208 -3.12 -22.61 -0.65
N ASP A 209 -3.84 -22.81 0.46
CA ASP A 209 -4.51 -24.09 0.76
C ASP A 209 -5.60 -24.40 -0.29
N SER A 210 -6.38 -23.41 -0.71
CA SER A 210 -7.41 -23.59 -1.75
C SER A 210 -6.79 -23.98 -3.09
N LEU A 211 -5.67 -23.37 -3.47
CA LEU A 211 -4.94 -23.72 -4.69
C LEU A 211 -4.31 -25.12 -4.60
N ALA A 212 -3.77 -25.53 -3.45
CA ALA A 212 -3.23 -26.87 -3.26
C ALA A 212 -4.32 -27.94 -3.41
N ILE A 213 -5.45 -27.76 -2.74
CA ILE A 213 -6.61 -28.68 -2.81
C ILE A 213 -7.14 -28.75 -4.24
N LYS A 214 -7.31 -27.60 -4.89
CA LYS A 214 -7.75 -27.56 -6.29
C LYS A 214 -6.79 -28.30 -7.21
N THR A 215 -5.49 -28.14 -7.00
CA THR A 215 -4.44 -28.84 -7.78
C THR A 215 -4.52 -30.35 -7.58
N LYS A 216 -4.62 -30.81 -6.33
CA LYS A 216 -4.78 -32.22 -5.99
C LYS A 216 -5.97 -32.82 -6.72
N ASN A 217 -7.12 -32.17 -6.64
CA ASN A 217 -8.37 -32.66 -7.23
C ASN A 217 -8.33 -32.64 -8.76
N LYS A 218 -7.76 -31.60 -9.37
CA LYS A 218 -7.66 -31.47 -10.84
C LYS A 218 -6.82 -32.60 -11.44
N TYR A 219 -5.68 -32.94 -10.82
CA TYR A 219 -4.77 -33.95 -11.34
C TYR A 219 -4.98 -35.35 -10.73
N GLY A 220 -5.94 -35.51 -9.82
CA GLY A 220 -6.15 -36.79 -9.12
C GLY A 220 -4.92 -37.27 -8.36
N LEU A 221 -4.16 -36.36 -7.73
CA LEU A 221 -2.89 -36.69 -7.08
C LEU A 221 -3.12 -37.63 -5.89
N SER A 222 -2.44 -38.77 -5.89
CA SER A 222 -2.30 -39.66 -4.73
C SER A 222 -0.85 -39.74 -4.29
N TYR A 223 -0.65 -39.73 -2.97
CA TYR A 223 0.67 -39.73 -2.34
C TYR A 223 0.54 -40.18 -0.88
N ASN A 224 1.67 -40.43 -0.23
CA ASN A 224 1.69 -40.85 1.17
C ASN A 224 0.97 -39.83 2.05
N ASN A 225 0.07 -40.30 2.91
CA ASN A 225 -0.74 -39.46 3.80
C ASN A 225 -1.67 -38.46 3.10
N ASP A 226 -2.06 -38.70 1.84
CA ASP A 226 -3.00 -37.85 1.10
C ASP A 226 -4.40 -37.77 1.75
N LYS A 227 -4.73 -38.66 2.69
CA LYS A 227 -5.96 -38.60 3.51
C LYS A 227 -5.94 -37.46 4.54
N HIS A 228 -4.77 -36.96 4.92
CA HIS A 228 -4.64 -35.86 5.89
C HIS A 228 -4.66 -34.51 5.15
N PRO A 229 -5.65 -33.63 5.39
CA PRO A 229 -5.74 -32.36 4.66
C PRO A 229 -4.51 -31.48 4.80
N SER A 230 -3.83 -31.51 5.96
CA SER A 230 -2.62 -30.73 6.22
C SER A 230 -1.43 -31.09 5.33
N THR A 231 -1.40 -32.30 4.75
CA THR A 231 -0.32 -32.70 3.81
C THR A 231 -0.58 -32.23 2.39
N THR A 232 -1.80 -31.77 2.08
CA THR A 232 -2.14 -31.12 0.81
C THR A 232 -1.79 -29.63 0.89
N SER A 233 -0.49 -29.30 0.82
CA SER A 233 -0.02 -27.93 1.04
C SER A 233 1.00 -27.47 -0.01
N LEU A 234 0.94 -26.18 -0.36
CA LEU A 234 2.00 -25.54 -1.11
C LEU A 234 3.23 -25.25 -0.25
N TYR A 235 3.17 -25.38 1.07
CA TYR A 235 4.31 -25.19 1.96
C TYR A 235 5.18 -26.44 2.02
N LYS A 236 6.50 -26.29 1.85
CA LYS A 236 7.41 -27.42 1.65
C LYS A 236 7.43 -28.40 2.84
N ASN A 237 7.33 -27.89 4.06
CA ASN A 237 7.46 -28.72 5.26
C ASN A 237 6.22 -29.59 5.49
N ALA A 238 5.03 -29.06 5.20
CA ALA A 238 3.78 -29.79 5.31
C ALA A 238 3.47 -30.63 4.05
N GLY A 239 3.77 -30.12 2.86
CA GLY A 239 3.38 -30.69 1.57
C GLY A 239 4.48 -31.41 0.81
N LYS A 240 5.49 -32.00 1.48
CA LYS A 240 6.65 -32.62 0.80
C LYS A 240 6.24 -33.65 -0.27
N ASP A 241 5.36 -34.58 0.09
CA ASP A 241 4.93 -35.66 -0.81
C ASP A 241 3.94 -35.15 -1.88
N PHE A 242 3.06 -34.22 -1.51
CA PHE A 242 2.20 -33.51 -2.46
C PHE A 242 3.03 -32.78 -3.55
N LEU A 243 4.06 -32.04 -3.15
CA LEU A 243 4.92 -31.30 -4.07
C LEU A 243 5.76 -32.23 -4.94
N LYS A 244 6.16 -33.41 -4.43
CA LYS A 244 6.82 -34.44 -5.23
C LYS A 244 5.86 -34.96 -6.31
N ALA A 245 4.65 -35.35 -5.94
CA ALA A 245 3.63 -35.81 -6.90
C ALA A 245 3.29 -34.72 -7.94
N LEU A 246 3.16 -33.47 -7.50
CA LEU A 246 2.95 -32.33 -8.40
C LEU A 246 4.11 -32.14 -9.38
N ARG A 247 5.36 -32.27 -8.93
CA ARG A 247 6.52 -32.15 -9.81
C ARG A 247 6.54 -33.22 -10.89
N ASP A 248 6.12 -34.43 -10.56
CA ASP A 248 6.16 -35.57 -11.47
C ASP A 248 5.05 -35.45 -12.54
N ILE A 249 3.89 -34.87 -12.19
CA ILE A 249 2.75 -34.68 -13.11
C ILE A 249 2.81 -33.36 -13.89
N ASP A 250 3.14 -32.24 -13.23
CA ASP A 250 3.23 -30.93 -13.85
C ASP A 250 4.49 -30.16 -13.36
N PRO A 251 5.64 -30.41 -14.01
CA PRO A 251 6.90 -29.74 -13.66
C PRO A 251 6.84 -28.22 -13.83
N LYS A 252 5.98 -27.69 -14.72
CA LYS A 252 5.86 -26.25 -14.97
C LYS A 252 5.15 -25.57 -13.81
N LEU A 253 4.03 -26.13 -13.37
CA LEU A 253 3.31 -25.63 -12.19
C LEU A 253 4.16 -25.73 -10.93
N HIS A 254 4.89 -26.83 -10.74
CA HIS A 254 5.84 -26.98 -9.63
C HIS A 254 6.96 -25.92 -9.67
N ARG A 255 7.52 -25.64 -10.86
CA ARG A 255 8.55 -24.60 -11.03
C ARG A 255 8.02 -23.21 -10.69
N HIS A 256 6.80 -22.88 -11.13
CA HIS A 256 6.14 -21.63 -10.78
C HIS A 256 5.98 -21.50 -9.27
N ARG A 257 5.43 -22.52 -8.59
CA ARG A 257 5.37 -22.54 -7.11
C ARG A 257 6.74 -22.35 -6.47
N SER A 258 7.78 -22.96 -7.03
CA SER A 258 9.14 -22.87 -6.49
C SER A 258 9.72 -21.46 -6.58
N LYS A 259 9.38 -20.68 -7.62
CA LYS A 259 9.75 -19.25 -7.74
C LYS A 259 9.23 -18.42 -6.56
N PHE A 260 8.08 -18.79 -5.99
CA PHE A 260 7.42 -18.10 -4.88
C PHE A 260 7.58 -18.82 -3.54
N ALA A 261 8.51 -19.78 -3.43
CA ALA A 261 8.68 -20.57 -2.21
C ALA A 261 8.98 -19.72 -0.98
N TYR A 262 9.73 -18.63 -1.12
CA TYR A 262 10.06 -17.72 -0.02
C TYR A 262 8.84 -16.97 0.50
N LEU A 263 7.96 -16.48 -0.38
CA LEU A 263 6.69 -15.88 0.02
C LEU A 263 5.80 -16.90 0.73
N ILE A 264 5.66 -18.10 0.16
CA ILE A 264 4.84 -19.15 0.77
C ILE A 264 5.35 -19.49 2.17
N ASN A 265 6.66 -19.65 2.33
CA ASN A 265 7.28 -19.92 3.62
C ASN A 265 7.07 -18.76 4.59
N LEU A 266 7.27 -17.51 4.15
CA LEU A 266 7.08 -16.31 4.97
C LEU A 266 5.67 -16.22 5.54
N ILE A 267 4.64 -16.44 4.71
CA ILE A 267 3.25 -16.41 5.16
C ILE A 267 2.95 -17.56 6.14
N HIS A 268 3.50 -18.75 5.90
CA HIS A 268 3.31 -19.87 6.82
C HIS A 268 4.03 -19.62 8.16
N GLU A 269 5.23 -19.02 8.17
CA GLU A 269 5.89 -18.63 9.42
C GLU A 269 5.03 -17.65 10.23
N PHE A 270 4.43 -16.65 9.59
CA PHE A 270 3.49 -15.77 10.29
C PHE A 270 2.24 -16.52 10.76
N ARG A 271 1.63 -17.37 9.92
CA ARG A 271 0.48 -18.18 10.30
C ARG A 271 0.77 -19.02 11.55
N GLU A 272 1.91 -19.71 11.61
CA GLU A 272 2.28 -20.53 12.76
C GLU A 272 2.41 -19.68 14.04
N LEU A 273 2.96 -18.47 13.95
CA LEU A 273 2.99 -17.53 15.08
C LEU A 273 1.58 -17.14 15.52
N LEU A 274 0.69 -16.79 14.58
CA LEU A 274 -0.67 -16.36 14.88
C LEU A 274 -1.56 -17.46 15.47
N ILE A 275 -1.35 -18.72 15.06
CA ILE A 275 -2.16 -19.86 15.53
C ILE A 275 -1.62 -20.42 16.84
N HIS A 276 -0.30 -20.44 17.05
CA HIS A 276 0.34 -21.19 18.13
C HIS A 276 1.05 -20.34 19.19
N ARG A 277 1.06 -19.00 19.08
CA ARG A 277 1.72 -18.10 20.04
C ARG A 277 0.86 -16.88 20.38
N GLU A 278 1.37 -16.05 21.28
CA GLU A 278 0.93 -14.67 21.44
C GLU A 278 1.07 -13.99 20.07
N MET A 279 -0.01 -13.36 19.61
CA MET A 279 -0.12 -12.72 18.30
C MET A 279 1.07 -11.78 18.03
N LEU A 280 1.25 -11.35 16.78
CA LEU A 280 2.27 -10.35 16.46
C LEU A 280 2.05 -9.09 17.31
N ASP A 281 3.12 -8.58 17.91
CA ASP A 281 3.08 -7.37 18.74
C ASP A 281 3.46 -6.14 17.90
N MET A 282 2.74 -5.05 18.11
CA MET A 282 2.92 -3.80 17.38
C MET A 282 3.53 -2.75 18.29
N GLN A 283 4.63 -2.15 17.84
CA GLN A 283 5.32 -1.11 18.56
C GLN A 283 5.21 0.20 17.78
N ASN A 284 4.96 1.28 18.52
CA ASN A 284 5.09 2.62 17.99
C ASN A 284 6.56 3.03 18.02
N PHE A 285 7.03 3.55 16.91
CA PHE A 285 8.44 3.84 16.71
C PHE A 285 8.66 5.19 16.05
N THR A 286 9.68 5.90 16.53
CA THR A 286 10.15 7.17 15.96
C THR A 286 11.52 6.95 15.30
N PRO A 287 11.65 7.08 13.96
CA PRO A 287 12.86 6.76 13.18
C PRO A 287 14.19 7.34 13.66
N SER A 288 14.16 8.53 14.26
CA SER A 288 15.34 9.15 14.85
C SER A 288 14.95 10.10 15.98
N MET A 289 15.91 10.39 16.88
CA MET A 289 15.72 11.38 17.94
C MET A 289 15.48 12.81 17.40
N ASP A 290 15.83 13.09 16.13
CA ASP A 290 15.60 14.38 15.47
C ASP A 290 14.29 14.40 14.64
N GLU A 291 13.55 13.28 14.61
CA GLU A 291 12.30 13.08 13.86
C GLU A 291 11.11 12.77 14.78
N GLU A 292 11.10 13.35 15.99
CA GLU A 292 10.17 13.08 17.11
C GLU A 292 8.67 13.12 16.76
N LYS A 293 8.29 13.78 15.65
CA LYS A 293 6.89 13.94 15.25
C LYS A 293 6.32 12.78 14.45
N HIS A 294 7.16 11.87 13.92
CA HIS A 294 6.66 10.79 13.07
C HIS A 294 6.66 9.45 13.80
N ILE A 295 5.47 9.07 14.28
CA ILE A 295 5.23 7.76 14.90
C ILE A 295 4.80 6.79 13.81
N ILE A 296 5.58 5.73 13.61
CA ILE A 296 5.23 4.63 12.73
C ILE A 296 4.82 3.44 13.59
N SER A 297 3.62 2.94 13.36
CA SER A 297 3.19 1.67 13.92
C SER A 297 3.79 0.52 13.10
N ALA A 298 4.58 -0.32 13.75
CA ALA A 298 5.32 -1.40 13.09
C ALA A 298 5.34 -2.68 13.91
N VAL A 299 5.48 -3.81 13.22
CA VAL A 299 5.57 -5.13 13.85
C VAL A 299 7.03 -5.52 13.98
N GLU A 300 7.48 -5.82 15.21
CA GLU A 300 8.81 -6.36 15.44
C GLU A 300 8.90 -7.79 14.88
N VAL A 301 9.94 -8.07 14.11
CA VAL A 301 10.15 -9.38 13.49
C VAL A 301 11.59 -9.86 13.69
N ASN A 302 11.74 -11.17 13.70
CA ASN A 302 13.06 -11.78 13.84
C ASN A 302 13.86 -11.73 12.51
N LYS A 303 15.17 -11.99 12.61
CA LYS A 303 16.09 -12.01 11.47
C LYS A 303 15.72 -13.03 10.38
N LYS A 304 15.09 -14.15 10.76
CA LYS A 304 14.63 -15.19 9.81
C LYS A 304 13.54 -14.63 8.88
N THR A 305 12.56 -13.93 9.43
CA THR A 305 11.51 -13.24 8.67
C THR A 305 12.10 -12.23 7.68
N ILE A 306 13.05 -11.40 8.12
CA ILE A 306 13.73 -10.44 7.23
C ILE A 306 14.51 -11.12 6.11
N ASN A 307 15.18 -12.23 6.40
CA ASN A 307 15.90 -12.97 5.37
C ASN A 307 14.95 -13.54 4.30
N LEU A 308 13.76 -14.02 4.69
CA LEU A 308 12.74 -14.46 3.76
C LEU A 308 12.21 -13.29 2.92
N ILE A 309 11.96 -12.12 3.52
CA ILE A 309 11.53 -10.91 2.79
C ILE A 309 12.58 -10.50 1.75
N LYS A 310 13.87 -10.45 2.13
CA LYS A 310 14.97 -10.17 1.20
C LYS A 310 15.00 -11.15 0.04
N GLN A 311 14.78 -12.45 0.30
CA GLN A 311 14.71 -13.49 -0.73
C GLN A 311 13.47 -13.38 -1.64
N CYS A 312 12.44 -12.66 -1.21
CA CYS A 312 11.31 -12.28 -2.07
C CYS A 312 11.64 -11.13 -3.04
N GLY A 313 12.90 -10.68 -3.10
CA GLY A 313 13.35 -9.65 -4.04
C GLY A 313 13.08 -8.23 -3.55
N ASP A 314 13.15 -8.01 -2.23
CA ASP A 314 13.00 -6.70 -1.63
C ASP A 314 14.04 -5.70 -2.17
N LYS A 315 13.60 -4.48 -2.44
CA LYS A 315 14.41 -3.42 -3.05
C LYS A 315 14.25 -2.13 -2.26
N ILE A 316 15.31 -1.34 -2.22
CA ILE A 316 15.29 -0.01 -1.62
C ILE A 316 14.40 0.90 -2.47
N ARG A 317 13.42 1.58 -1.85
CA ARG A 317 12.64 2.62 -2.52
C ARG A 317 13.48 3.88 -2.69
N GLY A 318 13.31 4.59 -3.79
CA GLY A 318 14.14 5.76 -4.13
C GLY A 318 14.06 6.93 -3.14
N TYR A 319 12.95 7.07 -2.41
CA TYR A 319 12.62 8.27 -1.63
C TYR A 319 12.00 7.98 -0.25
N ASP A 320 11.94 6.71 0.17
CA ASP A 320 11.29 6.34 1.44
C ASP A 320 12.32 5.69 2.37
N ASN A 321 12.20 5.88 3.69
CA ASN A 321 13.04 5.20 4.66
C ASN A 321 12.73 3.69 4.72
N PHE A 322 11.60 3.28 4.13
CA PHE A 322 11.20 1.89 3.96
C PHE A 322 11.69 1.31 2.64
N ILE A 323 12.07 0.04 2.66
CA ILE A 323 12.20 -0.76 1.44
C ILE A 323 10.81 -1.21 0.94
N GLU A 324 10.72 -1.79 -0.27
CA GLU A 324 9.43 -2.05 -0.93
C GLU A 324 8.44 -2.86 -0.09
N TRP A 325 8.93 -3.72 0.80
CA TRP A 325 8.15 -4.56 1.71
C TRP A 325 7.85 -3.89 3.07
N GLY A 326 8.21 -2.63 3.27
CA GLY A 326 7.98 -1.91 4.52
C GLY A 326 8.98 -2.22 5.64
N VAL A 327 10.11 -2.85 5.32
CA VAL A 327 11.12 -3.22 6.33
C VAL A 327 11.99 -2.02 6.69
N PHE A 328 12.32 -1.90 7.97
CA PHE A 328 13.36 -1.01 8.47
C PHE A 328 14.08 -1.63 9.68
N ASN A 329 15.22 -1.04 10.06
CA ASN A 329 16.06 -1.51 11.16
C ASN A 329 16.33 -0.35 12.11
N HIS A 330 16.13 -0.58 13.41
CA HIS A 330 16.45 0.36 14.47
C HIS A 330 16.95 -0.40 15.69
N ASP A 331 18.01 0.08 16.34
CA ASP A 331 18.59 -0.51 17.56
C ASP A 331 18.80 -2.03 17.51
N LYS A 332 19.27 -2.53 16.35
CA LYS A 332 19.51 -3.96 16.06
C LYS A 332 18.25 -4.83 16.02
N LYS A 333 17.06 -4.24 16.12
CA LYS A 333 15.77 -4.88 15.89
C LYS A 333 15.30 -4.64 14.46
N TYR A 334 14.44 -5.53 13.99
CA TYR A 334 13.85 -5.42 12.64
C TYR A 334 12.36 -5.23 12.74
N PHE A 335 11.84 -4.36 11.90
CA PHE A 335 10.43 -3.99 11.90
C PHE A 335 9.86 -4.07 10.50
N ILE A 336 8.55 -4.30 10.43
CA ILE A 336 7.77 -4.19 9.19
C ILE A 336 6.58 -3.24 9.40
N SER A 337 6.36 -2.34 8.44
CA SER A 337 5.09 -1.62 8.34
C SER A 337 4.02 -2.57 7.77
N PRO A 338 2.92 -2.83 8.52
CA PRO A 338 1.85 -3.72 8.06
C PRO A 338 1.26 -3.31 6.72
N TYR A 339 1.04 -2.01 6.50
CA TYR A 339 0.44 -1.50 5.27
C TYR A 339 1.34 -1.73 4.05
N TYR A 340 2.61 -1.35 4.13
CA TYR A 340 3.55 -1.58 3.02
C TYR A 340 3.78 -3.07 2.75
N PHE A 341 3.91 -3.87 3.82
CA PHE A 341 4.02 -5.32 3.71
C PHE A 341 2.79 -5.90 3.01
N ALA A 342 1.59 -5.54 3.45
CA ALA A 342 0.34 -6.04 2.89
C ALA A 342 0.19 -5.68 1.41
N LYS A 343 0.45 -4.42 1.02
CA LYS A 343 0.43 -4.00 -0.39
C LYS A 343 1.37 -4.82 -1.26
N LYS A 344 2.63 -4.97 -0.83
CA LYS A 344 3.63 -5.69 -1.61
C LYS A 344 3.33 -7.19 -1.69
N THR A 345 2.88 -7.76 -0.57
CA THR A 345 2.45 -9.16 -0.49
C THR A 345 1.27 -9.42 -1.42
N THR A 346 0.24 -8.56 -1.42
CA THR A 346 -0.92 -8.71 -2.29
C THR A 346 -0.54 -8.65 -3.78
N ARG A 347 0.34 -7.72 -4.20
CA ARG A 347 0.84 -7.67 -5.59
C ARG A 347 1.54 -8.98 -5.99
N THR A 348 2.40 -9.47 -5.10
CA THR A 348 3.14 -10.72 -5.33
C THR A 348 2.19 -11.93 -5.36
N LEU A 349 1.16 -11.94 -4.51
CA LEU A 349 0.13 -12.97 -4.48
C LEU A 349 -0.76 -12.96 -5.72
N ILE A 350 -1.08 -11.79 -6.27
CA ILE A 350 -1.80 -11.65 -7.53
C ILE A 350 -0.99 -12.27 -8.68
N GLU A 351 0.30 -11.91 -8.83
CA GLU A 351 1.19 -12.50 -9.83
C GLU A 351 1.25 -14.03 -9.68
N PHE A 352 1.47 -14.49 -8.45
CA PHE A 352 1.50 -15.92 -8.14
C PHE A 352 0.19 -16.60 -8.54
N SER A 353 -0.94 -16.14 -8.02
CA SER A 353 -2.23 -16.83 -8.10
C SER A 353 -2.77 -16.83 -9.52
N ASN A 354 -2.69 -15.71 -10.23
CA ASN A 354 -3.18 -15.62 -11.60
C ASN A 354 -2.41 -16.56 -12.52
N LYS A 355 -1.07 -16.54 -12.44
CA LYS A 355 -0.22 -17.44 -13.23
C LYS A 355 -0.39 -18.91 -12.82
N TYR A 356 -0.65 -19.17 -11.53
CA TYR A 356 -0.92 -20.52 -11.04
C TYR A 356 -2.21 -21.08 -11.65
N LEU A 357 -3.28 -20.27 -11.70
CA LEU A 357 -4.54 -20.66 -12.36
C LEU A 357 -4.38 -20.84 -13.87
N GLU A 358 -3.61 -19.96 -14.54
CA GLU A 358 -3.27 -20.13 -15.96
C GLU A 358 -2.58 -21.47 -16.22
N LEU A 359 -1.60 -21.84 -15.40
CA LEU A 359 -0.89 -23.12 -15.50
C LEU A 359 -1.77 -24.32 -15.13
N LEU A 360 -2.76 -24.13 -14.26
CA LEU A 360 -3.86 -25.08 -14.08
C LEU A 360 -4.83 -25.11 -15.27
N GLY A 361 -4.55 -24.45 -16.40
CA GLY A 361 -5.35 -24.50 -17.61
C GLY A 361 -6.61 -23.63 -17.59
N TYR A 362 -6.71 -22.67 -16.68
CA TYR A 362 -7.77 -21.66 -16.74
C TYR A 362 -7.35 -20.53 -17.68
N CYS A 363 -8.18 -20.25 -18.68
CA CYS A 363 -8.00 -19.15 -19.63
C CYS A 363 -8.42 -17.81 -19.03
N ASN A 364 -7.97 -16.73 -19.66
CA ASN A 364 -8.35 -15.36 -19.32
C ASN A 364 -9.84 -15.15 -19.67
N PHE A 365 -10.69 -15.01 -18.65
CA PHE A 365 -12.12 -14.86 -18.87
C PHE A 365 -12.47 -13.55 -19.61
N ILE A 366 -11.66 -12.49 -19.46
CA ILE A 366 -11.91 -11.20 -20.12
C ILE A 366 -11.81 -11.39 -21.63
N ASP A 367 -10.78 -12.12 -22.09
CA ASP A 367 -10.59 -12.44 -23.50
C ASP A 367 -11.72 -13.34 -24.03
N GLU A 368 -12.21 -14.27 -23.22
CA GLU A 368 -13.34 -15.13 -23.58
C GLU A 368 -14.64 -14.35 -23.73
N LEU A 369 -14.95 -13.47 -22.78
CA LEU A 369 -16.15 -12.63 -22.84
C LEU A 369 -16.10 -11.70 -24.05
N GLN A 370 -14.96 -11.04 -24.29
CA GLN A 370 -14.78 -10.16 -25.46
C GLN A 370 -14.96 -10.88 -26.80
N LYS A 371 -14.50 -12.13 -26.91
CA LYS A 371 -14.69 -12.94 -28.12
C LYS A 371 -16.16 -13.33 -28.34
N LYS A 372 -16.89 -13.56 -27.24
CA LYS A 372 -18.31 -13.95 -27.28
C LYS A 372 -19.22 -12.75 -27.55
N ASP A 373 -18.93 -11.62 -26.89
CA ASP A 373 -19.64 -10.36 -27.03
C ASP A 373 -18.65 -9.19 -26.87
N PRO A 374 -18.27 -8.53 -27.97
CA PRO A 374 -17.38 -7.36 -27.93
C PRO A 374 -17.89 -6.20 -27.07
N ASN A 375 -19.21 -6.14 -26.82
CA ASN A 375 -19.90 -5.11 -26.06
C ASN A 375 -20.39 -5.63 -24.69
N ASP A 376 -19.77 -6.69 -24.16
CA ASP A 376 -20.11 -7.22 -22.85
C ASP A 376 -19.96 -6.13 -21.77
N HIS A 377 -21.07 -5.77 -21.13
CA HIS A 377 -21.11 -4.70 -20.13
C HIS A 377 -20.15 -4.93 -18.95
N PHE A 378 -19.90 -6.18 -18.57
CA PHE A 378 -18.98 -6.46 -17.47
C PHE A 378 -17.52 -6.19 -17.87
N VAL A 379 -17.16 -6.50 -19.11
CA VAL A 379 -15.86 -6.13 -19.67
C VAL A 379 -15.71 -4.61 -19.76
N GLU A 380 -16.75 -3.88 -20.16
CA GLU A 380 -16.75 -2.41 -20.15
C GLU A 380 -16.52 -1.85 -18.75
N SER A 381 -17.20 -2.40 -17.73
CA SER A 381 -16.97 -2.04 -16.33
C SER A 381 -15.51 -2.26 -15.91
N ILE A 382 -14.90 -3.39 -16.28
CA ILE A 382 -13.49 -3.68 -15.97
C ILE A 382 -12.55 -2.70 -16.66
N ARG A 383 -12.77 -2.39 -17.94
CA ARG A 383 -11.94 -1.42 -18.68
C ARG A 383 -12.03 -0.04 -18.04
N SER A 384 -13.24 0.43 -17.75
CA SER A 384 -13.46 1.71 -17.07
C SER A 384 -12.79 1.74 -15.69
N PHE A 385 -12.88 0.64 -14.95
CA PHE A 385 -12.22 0.49 -13.66
C PHE A 385 -10.70 0.55 -13.78
N GLU A 386 -10.11 -0.12 -14.77
CA GLU A 386 -8.66 -0.16 -14.99
C GLU A 386 -8.09 1.20 -15.36
N THR A 387 -8.81 1.98 -16.18
CA THR A 387 -8.34 3.30 -16.64
C THR A 387 -8.53 4.39 -15.59
N ASN A 388 -9.54 4.30 -14.73
CA ASN A 388 -9.97 5.41 -13.88
C ASN A 388 -9.80 5.17 -12.37
N ARG A 389 -9.37 3.98 -11.92
CA ARG A 389 -9.18 3.74 -10.49
C ARG A 389 -8.10 4.64 -9.89
N LEU A 390 -8.36 5.08 -8.66
CA LEU A 390 -7.47 5.96 -7.90
C LEU A 390 -6.51 5.19 -6.97
N GLY A 391 -6.70 3.88 -6.77
CA GLY A 391 -5.93 3.11 -5.79
C GLY A 391 -5.48 1.71 -6.22
N PHE A 392 -5.23 0.87 -5.22
CA PHE A 392 -4.55 -0.43 -5.31
C PHE A 392 -5.25 -1.47 -6.21
#